data_AF-A0A8I2YI84-F1
#
_entry.id   AF-A0A8I2YI84-F1
#
_cell.length_a   1.000
_cell.length_b   1.000
_cell.length_c   1.000
_cell.angle_alpha   90.00
_cell.angle_beta   90.00
_cell.angle_gamma   90.00
#
_symmetry.space_group_name_H-M   'P 1'
#
loop_
_entity.id
_entity.type
_entity.pdbx_description
1 polymer ?
#
loop_
_entity_poly.entity_id
_entity_poly.type
_entity_poly.pdbx_seq_one_letter_code
_entity_poly.pdbx_strand_id
1 'polypeptide(L)'
;MQQSSEQLDFLDDMFTDSCINIKPAAAYAAEHPLWTREDNFYRELGTRLCSVDAVHGMLRQNRPWNFFDCFDVVPEKWNVTVIAADPAVDTACPIEPYPHIRAVIVPGAGHWIQYEFPEVIVEEALKRVAELDVD
;
A
#
# COMPACT_ATOMS: atom_id res chain seq x y z
N MET A 1 -8.98 5.68 -11.35
CA MET A 1 -8.14 6.43 -12.33
C MET A 1 -7.20 5.51 -13.11
N GLN A 2 -7.08 5.65 -14.45
CA GLN A 2 -6.13 4.87 -15.27
C GLN A 2 -4.78 5.60 -15.38
N GLN A 3 -3.66 4.95 -15.06
CA GLN A 3 -2.34 5.56 -15.21
C GLN A 3 -1.95 5.68 -16.69
N SER A 4 -1.21 6.74 -17.04
CA SER A 4 -0.63 6.90 -18.37
C SER A 4 0.49 5.88 -18.62
N SER A 5 0.83 5.63 -19.88
CA SER A 5 1.97 4.77 -20.22
C SER A 5 3.28 5.27 -19.59
N GLU A 6 3.51 6.58 -19.61
CA GLU A 6 4.70 7.22 -19.00
C GLU A 6 4.75 7.02 -17.49
N GLN A 7 3.61 7.15 -16.78
CA GLN A 7 3.55 6.87 -15.35
C GLN A 7 3.88 5.40 -15.04
N LEU A 8 3.39 4.47 -15.87
CA LEU A 8 3.67 3.05 -15.69
C LEU A 8 5.14 2.70 -15.96
N ASP A 9 5.76 3.34 -16.96
CA ASP A 9 7.18 3.16 -17.26
C ASP A 9 8.05 3.73 -16.12
N PHE A 10 7.69 4.92 -15.60
CA PHE A 10 8.34 5.50 -14.40
C PHE A 10 8.25 4.57 -13.18
N LEU A 11 7.09 3.96 -12.94
CA LEU A 11 6.91 3.03 -11.81
C LEU A 11 7.71 1.73 -12.01
N ASP A 12 7.78 1.19 -13.23
CA ASP A 12 8.63 0.02 -13.54
C ASP A 12 10.10 0.33 -13.22
N ASP A 13 10.60 1.47 -13.67
CA ASP A 13 11.96 1.94 -13.37
C ASP A 13 12.16 2.12 -11.86
N MET A 14 11.23 2.79 -11.17
CA MET A 14 11.33 3.04 -9.72
C MET A 14 11.37 1.73 -8.90
N PHE A 15 10.48 0.79 -9.20
CA PHE A 15 10.43 -0.47 -8.47
C PHE A 15 11.62 -1.37 -8.77
N THR A 16 12.09 -1.41 -10.02
CA THR A 16 13.25 -2.23 -10.41
C THR A 16 14.56 -1.64 -9.91
N ASP A 17 14.72 -0.31 -9.94
CA ASP A 17 15.84 0.41 -9.33
C ASP A 17 15.95 0.07 -7.84
N SER A 18 14.83 -0.01 -7.13
CA SER A 18 14.85 -0.36 -5.70
C SER A 18 15.48 -1.74 -5.43
N CYS A 19 15.32 -2.70 -6.35
CA CYS A 19 15.91 -4.05 -6.24
C CYS A 19 17.38 -4.10 -6.67
N ILE A 20 17.82 -3.18 -7.54
CA ILE A 20 19.21 -3.10 -8.01
C ILE A 20 20.06 -2.28 -7.02
N ASN A 21 19.55 -1.10 -6.64
CA ASN A 21 20.21 -0.11 -5.81
C ASN A 21 19.67 -0.19 -4.37
N ILE A 22 19.94 -1.32 -3.72
CA ILE A 22 19.45 -1.62 -2.37
C ILE A 22 19.95 -0.59 -1.36
N LYS A 23 19.02 0.14 -0.75
CA LYS A 23 19.30 1.00 0.39
C LYS A 23 19.57 0.17 1.66
N PRO A 24 20.58 0.54 2.46
CA PRO A 24 20.79 -0.09 3.77
C PRO A 24 19.69 0.32 4.76
N ALA A 25 19.42 -0.50 5.77
CA ALA A 25 18.45 -0.23 6.84
C ALA A 25 18.65 1.15 7.51
N ALA A 26 19.89 1.61 7.64
CA ALA A 26 20.20 2.92 8.20
C ALA A 26 19.68 4.10 7.35
N ALA A 27 19.57 3.93 6.03
CA ALA A 27 18.98 4.95 5.17
C ALA A 27 17.46 5.01 5.38
N TYR A 28 16.79 3.86 5.47
CA TYR A 28 15.36 3.81 5.77
C TYR A 28 15.04 4.42 7.15
N ALA A 29 15.88 4.19 8.16
CA ALA A 29 15.69 4.78 9.49
C ALA A 29 15.74 6.31 9.50
N ALA A 30 16.49 6.92 8.56
CA ALA A 30 16.55 8.37 8.41
C ALA A 30 15.35 8.93 7.62
N GLU A 31 14.86 8.17 6.64
CA GLU A 31 13.71 8.54 5.79
C GLU A 31 12.36 8.32 6.51
N HIS A 32 12.30 7.32 7.38
CA HIS A 32 11.07 6.86 8.04
C HIS A 32 11.24 6.84 9.58
N PRO A 33 11.10 7.99 10.26
CA PRO A 33 11.38 8.12 11.68
C PRO A 33 10.42 7.32 12.59
N LEU A 34 9.26 6.91 12.08
CA LEU A 34 8.28 6.09 12.81
C LEU A 34 8.59 4.59 12.75
N TRP A 35 9.42 4.15 11.79
CA TRP A 35 9.72 2.73 11.62
C TRP A 35 10.64 2.21 12.73
N THR A 36 10.38 1.00 13.18
CA THR A 36 11.26 0.33 14.13
C THR A 36 12.56 -0.13 13.43
N ARG A 37 13.57 -0.49 14.24
CA ARG A 37 14.79 -1.10 13.70
C ARG A 37 14.51 -2.38 12.90
N GLU A 38 13.51 -3.15 13.33
CA GLU A 38 13.13 -4.40 12.68
C GLU A 38 12.48 -4.15 11.32
N ASP A 39 11.59 -3.16 11.20
CA ASP A 39 10.96 -2.77 9.93
C ASP A 39 12.02 -2.35 8.89
N ASN A 40 12.97 -1.52 9.32
CA ASN A 40 14.08 -1.08 8.47
C ASN A 40 14.94 -2.26 7.98
N PHE A 41 15.19 -3.24 8.85
CA PHE A 41 15.94 -4.45 8.50
C PHE A 41 15.17 -5.33 7.52
N TYR A 42 13.88 -5.59 7.77
CA TYR A 42 13.07 -6.40 6.87
C TYR A 42 12.84 -5.73 5.52
N ARG A 43 12.74 -4.39 5.47
CA ARG A 43 12.67 -3.68 4.20
C ARG A 43 13.94 -3.88 3.38
N GLU A 44 15.11 -3.74 3.99
CA GLU A 44 16.39 -4.02 3.33
C GLU A 44 16.44 -5.49 2.86
N LEU A 45 16.17 -6.44 3.76
CA LEU A 45 16.25 -7.87 3.47
C LEU A 45 15.28 -8.28 2.36
N GLY A 46 14.03 -7.83 2.41
CA GLY A 46 13.02 -8.13 1.39
C GLY A 46 13.43 -7.60 0.02
N THR A 47 14.01 -6.40 -0.02
CA THR A 47 14.53 -5.81 -1.26
C THR A 47 15.72 -6.60 -1.82
N ARG A 48 16.64 -7.05 -0.95
CA ARG A 48 17.79 -7.90 -1.34
C ARG A 48 17.37 -9.26 -1.90
N LEU A 49 16.28 -9.82 -1.39
CA LEU A 49 15.78 -11.13 -1.79
C LEU A 49 14.84 -11.07 -3.00
N CYS A 50 14.49 -9.87 -3.46
CA CYS A 50 13.59 -9.68 -4.59
C CYS A 50 14.33 -9.89 -5.92
N SER A 51 13.70 -10.62 -6.85
CA SER A 51 14.22 -10.78 -8.21
C SER A 51 13.72 -9.65 -9.11
N VAL A 52 14.65 -8.93 -9.73
CA VAL A 52 14.34 -7.87 -10.71
C VAL A 52 13.48 -8.42 -11.86
N ASP A 53 13.79 -9.62 -12.36
CA ASP A 53 13.02 -10.28 -13.41
C ASP A 53 11.59 -10.60 -12.96
N ALA A 54 11.41 -10.98 -11.69
CA ALA A 54 10.09 -11.22 -11.13
C ALA A 54 9.27 -9.93 -11.01
N VAL A 55 9.91 -8.83 -10.60
CA VAL A 55 9.27 -7.50 -10.57
C VAL A 55 8.83 -7.09 -11.97
N HIS A 56 9.74 -7.08 -12.95
CA HIS A 56 9.38 -6.76 -14.35
C HIS A 56 8.27 -7.68 -14.90
N GLY A 57 8.35 -8.98 -14.62
CA GLY A 57 7.33 -9.94 -15.03
C GLY A 57 5.96 -9.59 -14.47
N MET A 58 5.87 -9.35 -13.16
CA MET A 58 4.64 -8.94 -12.48
C MET A 58 4.09 -7.63 -13.04
N LEU A 59 4.95 -6.62 -13.19
CA LEU A 59 4.55 -5.29 -13.67
C LEU A 59 4.06 -5.34 -15.12
N ARG A 60 4.71 -6.09 -16.01
CA ARG A 60 4.28 -6.23 -17.42
C ARG A 60 2.97 -7.00 -17.57
N GLN A 61 2.77 -8.06 -16.80
CA GLN A 61 1.57 -8.91 -16.88
C GLN A 61 0.29 -8.18 -16.50
N ASN A 62 0.38 -7.16 -15.65
CA ASN A 62 -0.78 -6.47 -15.11
C ASN A 62 -1.07 -5.14 -15.80
N ARG A 63 -0.39 -4.77 -16.90
CA ARG A 63 -0.52 -3.44 -17.52
C ARG A 63 -1.87 -3.28 -18.26
N PRO A 64 -2.68 -2.21 -18.00
CA PRO A 64 -2.51 -1.18 -16.98
C PRO A 64 -2.88 -1.67 -15.57
N TRP A 65 -2.15 -1.22 -14.53
CA TRP A 65 -2.38 -1.63 -13.14
C TRP A 65 -3.64 -0.98 -12.56
N ASN A 66 -4.79 -1.47 -12.99
CA ASN A 66 -6.10 -1.09 -12.51
C ASN A 66 -6.80 -2.30 -11.86
N PHE A 67 -7.08 -2.21 -10.57
CA PHE A 67 -7.84 -3.21 -9.82
C PHE A 67 -9.17 -2.66 -9.28
N PHE A 68 -9.58 -1.46 -9.72
CA PHE A 68 -10.84 -0.86 -9.29
C PHE A 68 -12.05 -1.71 -9.72
N ASP A 69 -11.96 -2.39 -10.86
CA ASP A 69 -12.99 -3.32 -11.34
C ASP A 69 -13.23 -4.49 -10.35
N CYS A 70 -12.23 -4.82 -9.51
CA CYS A 70 -12.40 -5.81 -8.45
C CYS A 70 -13.37 -5.35 -7.36
N PHE A 71 -13.55 -4.04 -7.18
CA PHE A 71 -14.49 -3.48 -6.21
C PHE A 71 -15.94 -3.58 -6.70
N ASP A 72 -16.18 -3.49 -8.01
CA ASP A 72 -17.53 -3.59 -8.59
C ASP A 72 -18.15 -4.98 -8.43
N VAL A 73 -17.32 -6.01 -8.27
CA VAL A 73 -17.76 -7.41 -8.14
C VAL A 73 -17.77 -7.93 -6.70
N VAL A 74 -17.44 -7.09 -5.72
CA VAL A 74 -17.50 -7.48 -4.29
C VAL A 74 -18.95 -7.79 -3.92
N PRO A 75 -19.27 -9.01 -3.47
CA PRO A 75 -20.63 -9.32 -3.03
C PRO A 75 -21.06 -8.44 -1.85
N GLU A 76 -22.30 -7.97 -1.82
CA GLU A 76 -22.83 -7.11 -0.73
C GLU A 76 -22.69 -7.72 0.67
N LYS A 77 -22.66 -9.05 0.76
CA LYS A 77 -22.41 -9.78 2.01
C LYS A 77 -20.98 -9.63 2.55
N TRP A 78 -20.07 -9.05 1.78
CA TRP A 78 -18.68 -8.84 2.17
C TRP A 78 -18.48 -7.40 2.57
N ASN A 79 -17.78 -7.25 3.69
CA ASN A 79 -17.58 -5.97 4.34
C ASN A 79 -16.14 -5.54 4.12
N VAL A 80 -15.94 -4.62 3.16
CA VAL A 80 -14.61 -4.17 2.77
C VAL A 80 -14.35 -2.79 3.38
N THR A 81 -13.25 -2.72 4.13
CA THR A 81 -12.68 -1.46 4.62
C THR A 81 -11.34 -1.23 3.94
N VAL A 82 -11.17 -0.07 3.32
CA VAL A 82 -9.89 0.41 2.78
C VAL A 82 -9.33 1.43 3.75
N ILE A 83 -8.12 1.17 4.25
CA ILE A 83 -7.36 2.11 5.07
C ILE A 83 -6.32 2.76 4.15
N ALA A 84 -6.28 4.08 4.12
CA ALA A 84 -5.39 4.83 3.24
C ALA A 84 -4.67 5.97 3.95
N ALA A 85 -3.60 6.42 3.30
CA ALA A 85 -2.72 7.48 3.75
C ALA A 85 -3.45 8.82 3.80
N ASP A 86 -2.92 9.75 4.60
CA ASP A 86 -3.37 11.13 4.60
C ASP A 86 -2.98 11.79 3.26
N PRO A 87 -3.94 12.29 2.46
CA PRO A 87 -3.63 12.97 1.21
C PRO A 87 -2.79 14.24 1.38
N ALA A 88 -2.71 14.80 2.61
CA ALA A 88 -1.81 15.90 2.92
C ALA A 88 -0.33 15.47 3.07
N VAL A 89 -0.09 14.18 3.28
CA VAL A 89 1.25 13.58 3.44
C VAL A 89 1.66 12.83 2.17
N ASP A 90 0.76 12.02 1.63
CA ASP A 90 1.00 11.20 0.44
C ASP A 90 -0.21 11.20 -0.51
N THR A 91 0.05 11.52 -1.78
CA THR A 91 -0.97 11.60 -2.82
C THR A 91 -1.01 10.36 -3.72
N ALA A 92 -0.18 9.35 -3.46
CA ALA A 92 -0.03 8.17 -4.31
C ALA A 92 -1.31 7.32 -4.39
N CYS A 93 -2.20 7.39 -3.42
CA CYS A 93 -3.45 6.61 -3.38
C CYS A 93 -4.67 7.52 -3.21
N PRO A 94 -5.19 8.12 -4.30
CA PRO A 94 -6.45 8.84 -4.24
C PRO A 94 -7.59 7.83 -3.97
N ILE A 95 -8.28 7.98 -2.84
CA ILE A 95 -9.48 7.18 -2.58
C ILE A 95 -10.64 7.79 -3.36
N GLU A 96 -11.11 7.06 -4.36
CA GLU A 96 -12.42 7.31 -4.96
C GLU A 96 -13.49 6.65 -4.07
N PRO A 97 -14.59 7.34 -3.73
CA PRO A 97 -15.65 6.76 -2.91
C PRO A 97 -16.39 5.65 -3.67
N TYR A 98 -16.43 4.45 -3.09
CA TYR A 98 -17.20 3.31 -3.59
C TYR A 98 -18.41 3.05 -2.68
N PRO A 99 -19.65 2.90 -3.20
CA PRO A 99 -20.87 2.91 -2.38
C PRO A 99 -20.91 1.88 -1.24
N HIS A 100 -20.30 0.72 -1.43
CA HIS A 100 -20.29 -0.41 -0.50
C HIS A 100 -18.94 -0.66 0.17
N ILE A 101 -17.97 0.24 -0.04
CA ILE A 101 -16.64 0.15 0.55
C ILE A 101 -16.46 1.30 1.53
N ARG A 102 -16.15 0.95 2.77
CA ARG A 102 -15.79 1.93 3.77
C ARG A 102 -14.35 2.37 3.55
N ALA A 103 -14.13 3.66 3.38
CA ALA A 103 -12.79 4.24 3.32
C ALA A 103 -12.44 4.93 4.64
N VAL A 104 -11.24 4.69 5.14
CA VAL A 104 -10.68 5.33 6.34
C VAL A 104 -9.36 5.99 5.96
N ILE A 105 -9.30 7.31 6.12
CA ILE A 105 -8.07 8.08 5.98
C ILE A 105 -7.42 8.14 7.36
N VAL A 106 -6.14 7.78 7.45
CA VAL A 106 -5.35 7.83 8.70
C VAL A 106 -4.57 9.15 8.72
N PRO A 107 -4.94 10.13 9.55
CA PRO A 107 -4.27 11.43 9.57
C PRO A 107 -2.79 11.32 9.88
N GLY A 108 -1.95 12.05 9.12
CA GLY A 108 -0.50 12.02 9.26
C GLY A 108 0.19 10.77 8.71
N ALA A 109 -0.53 9.79 8.17
CA ALA A 109 0.05 8.57 7.60
C ALA A 109 0.51 8.76 6.16
N GLY A 110 1.64 8.17 5.82
CA GLY A 110 2.16 8.04 4.46
C GLY A 110 1.81 6.67 3.85
N HIS A 111 2.52 6.29 2.80
CA HIS A 111 2.28 5.02 2.08
C HIS A 111 2.42 3.76 2.94
N TRP A 112 3.19 3.84 4.02
CA TRP A 112 3.62 2.69 4.82
C TRP A 112 2.89 2.61 6.16
N ILE A 113 1.57 2.76 6.13
CA ILE A 113 0.68 2.80 7.30
C ILE A 113 0.90 1.62 8.24
N GLN A 114 1.20 0.43 7.72
CA GLN A 114 1.44 -0.77 8.52
C GLN A 114 2.69 -0.70 9.40
N TYR A 115 3.63 0.20 9.09
CA TYR A 115 4.82 0.44 9.91
C TYR A 115 4.66 1.72 10.75
N GLU A 116 3.88 2.69 10.26
CA GLU A 116 3.72 4.00 10.90
C GLU A 116 2.63 4.00 11.99
N PHE A 117 1.52 3.30 11.75
CA PHE A 117 0.32 3.25 12.59
C PHE A 117 -0.29 1.83 12.62
N PRO A 118 0.47 0.79 12.99
CA PRO A 118 -0.01 -0.60 12.97
C PRO A 118 -1.26 -0.82 13.83
N GLU A 119 -1.40 -0.08 14.93
CA GLU A 119 -2.56 -0.13 15.82
C GLU A 119 -3.86 0.27 15.12
N VAL A 120 -3.81 1.24 14.19
CA VAL A 120 -5.01 1.69 13.46
C VAL A 120 -5.55 0.57 12.59
N ILE A 121 -4.69 -0.26 12.00
CA ILE A 121 -5.11 -1.43 11.22
C ILE A 121 -5.88 -2.41 12.11
N VAL A 122 -5.35 -2.69 13.31
CA VAL A 122 -5.98 -3.62 14.26
C VAL A 122 -7.30 -3.04 14.78
N GLU A 123 -7.32 -1.77 15.16
CA GLU A 123 -8.51 -1.09 15.67
C GLU A 123 -9.64 -1.05 14.64
N GLU A 124 -9.34 -0.69 13.39
CA GLU A 124 -10.34 -0.64 12.33
C GLU A 124 -10.87 -2.05 11.98
N ALA A 125 -10.02 -3.07 12.05
CA ALA A 125 -10.46 -4.46 11.89
C ALA A 125 -11.40 -4.89 13.04
N LEU A 126 -11.04 -4.58 14.30
CA LEU A 126 -11.86 -4.92 15.47
C LEU A 126 -13.18 -4.15 15.51
N LYS A 127 -13.17 -2.85 15.17
CA LYS A 127 -14.41 -2.05 15.03
C LYS A 127 -15.36 -2.71 14.03
N ARG A 128 -14.82 -3.19 12.90
CA ARG A 128 -15.65 -3.85 11.89
C ARG A 128 -16.27 -5.14 12.40
N VAL A 129 -15.53 -5.96 13.14
CA VAL A 129 -16.08 -7.19 13.74
C VAL A 129 -17.19 -6.84 14.74
N ALA A 130 -16.96 -5.86 15.62
CA ALA A 130 -17.94 -5.44 16.61
C ALA A 130 -19.22 -4.89 15.99
N GLU A 131 -19.14 -4.16 14.86
CA GLU A 131 -20.32 -3.69 14.12
C GLU A 131 -21.14 -4.83 13.50
N LEU A 132 -20.50 -5.97 13.19
CA LEU A 132 -21.15 -7.12 12.57
C LEU A 132 -21.73 -8.13 13.58
N ASP A 133 -21.22 -8.13 14.82
CA ASP A 133 -21.71 -8.98 15.91
C ASP A 133 -22.97 -8.40 16.61
N VAL A 134 -23.47 -7.24 16.17
CA VAL A 134 -24.64 -6.55 16.74
C VAL A 134 -25.93 -6.80 15.93
N ASP A 135 -25.86 -7.59 14.86
CA ASP A 135 -27.01 -8.12 14.09
C ASP A 135 -27.35 -9.59 14.46
#